data_AF-D6CZH4-F1
#
_entry.id   AF-D6CZH4-F1
#
_cell.length_a   1.000
_cell.length_b   1.000
_cell.length_c   1.000
_cell.angle_alpha   90.00
_cell.angle_beta   90.00
_cell.angle_gamma   90.00
#
_symmetry.space_group_name_H-M   'P 1'
#
loop_
_entity.id
_entity.type
_entity.pdbx_description
1 polymer ?
#
loop_
_entity_poly.entity_id
_entity_poly.type
_entity_poly.pdbx_seq_one_letter_code
_entity_poly.pdbx_strand_id
1 'polypeptide(L)'
;MTEAEAEALLRRDLMKRYALFRSYGKDALLLTVLSYNVGTSALLGYGKRPKSRLLRKLEAGDRDIYREYISYCHYRGRKVKSIERRRKMEFLLLYEK
;
A
#
# COMPACT_ATOMS: atom_id res chain seq x y z
N MET A 1 -1.19 26.99 3.67
CA MET A 1 -1.38 25.67 4.32
C MET A 1 -0.42 25.60 5.49
N THR A 2 -0.95 25.57 6.71
CA THR A 2 -0.16 25.36 7.93
C THR A 2 0.16 23.87 8.09
N GLU A 3 1.11 23.54 8.97
CA GLU A 3 1.45 22.15 9.29
C GLU A 3 0.23 21.39 9.85
N ALA A 4 -0.53 22.01 10.75
CA ALA A 4 -1.76 21.44 11.31
C ALA A 4 -2.83 21.18 10.25
N GLU A 5 -3.00 22.11 9.29
CA GLU A 5 -3.91 21.92 8.15
C GLU A 5 -3.46 20.75 7.27
N ALA A 6 -2.15 20.64 7.00
CA ALA A 6 -1.58 19.57 6.20
C ALA A 6 -1.73 18.20 6.88
N GLU A 7 -1.52 18.13 8.20
CA GLU A 7 -1.71 16.92 8.98
C GLU A 7 -3.17 16.49 9.00
N ALA A 8 -4.10 17.42 9.23
CA ALA A 8 -5.53 17.13 9.20
C ALA A 8 -5.96 16.59 7.83
N LEU A 9 -5.45 17.18 6.74
CA LEU A 9 -5.70 16.71 5.38
C LEU A 9 -5.15 15.29 5.17
N LEU A 10 -3.91 15.04 5.58
CA LEU A 10 -3.26 13.73 5.49
C LEU A 10 -4.05 12.66 6.24
N ARG A 11 -4.42 12.92 7.50
CA ARG A 11 -5.20 11.99 8.33
C ARG A 11 -6.55 11.69 7.67
N ARG A 12 -7.24 12.70 7.16
CA ARG A 12 -8.53 12.52 6.46
C ARG A 12 -8.38 11.62 5.24
N ASP A 13 -7.36 11.83 4.43
CA ASP A 13 -7.14 11.04 3.22
C ASP A 13 -6.72 9.60 3.52
N LEU A 14 -5.88 9.40 4.55
CA LEU A 14 -5.50 8.07 5.02
C LEU A 14 -6.71 7.32 5.58
N MET A 15 -7.58 7.97 6.35
CA MET A 15 -8.79 7.34 6.91
C MET A 15 -9.75 6.85 5.82
N LYS A 16 -9.96 7.65 4.76
CA LYS A 16 -10.77 7.23 3.60
C LYS A 16 -10.19 5.99 2.92
N ARG A 17 -8.87 5.92 2.77
CA ARG A 17 -8.19 4.77 2.16
C ARG A 17 -8.21 3.55 3.08
N TYR A 18 -8.02 3.74 4.38
CA TYR A 18 -8.07 2.66 5.37
C TYR A 18 -9.40 1.93 5.36
N ALA A 19 -10.51 2.66 5.15
CA ALA A 19 -11.83 2.05 5.01
C ALA A 19 -11.90 1.00 3.88
N LEU A 20 -11.14 1.17 2.79
CA LEU A 20 -11.09 0.22 1.67
C LEU A 20 -10.35 -1.08 2.01
N PHE A 21 -9.44 -1.04 2.97
CA PHE A 21 -8.60 -2.19 3.35
C PHE A 21 -8.94 -2.75 4.72
N ARG A 22 -9.99 -2.25 5.39
CA ARG A 22 -10.35 -2.64 6.76
C ARG A 22 -10.56 -4.15 6.92
N SER A 23 -11.07 -4.83 5.89
CA SER A 23 -11.29 -6.29 5.89
C SER A 23 -9.99 -7.11 5.92
N TYR A 24 -8.84 -6.52 5.61
CA TYR A 24 -7.53 -7.18 5.70
C TYR A 24 -6.94 -7.18 7.12
N GLY A 25 -7.70 -6.71 8.12
CA GLY A 25 -7.32 -6.79 9.53
C GLY A 25 -5.98 -6.13 9.81
N LYS A 26 -5.02 -6.89 10.35
CA LYS A 26 -3.68 -6.39 10.72
C LYS A 26 -2.91 -5.80 9.53
N ASP A 27 -3.21 -6.22 8.30
CA ASP A 27 -2.52 -5.73 7.10
C ASP A 27 -3.14 -4.45 6.53
N ALA A 28 -4.28 -4.00 7.06
CA ALA A 28 -5.01 -2.85 6.53
C ALA A 28 -4.15 -1.58 6.48
N LEU A 29 -3.34 -1.34 7.51
CA LEU A 29 -2.46 -0.17 7.58
C LEU A 29 -1.35 -0.23 6.52
N LEU A 30 -0.70 -1.38 6.36
CA LEU A 30 0.33 -1.61 5.33
C LEU A 30 -0.24 -1.31 3.93
N LEU A 31 -1.40 -1.88 3.61
CA LEU A 31 -2.07 -1.67 2.32
C LEU A 31 -2.51 -0.22 2.12
N THR A 32 -2.95 0.45 3.19
CA THR A 32 -3.33 1.88 3.16
C THR A 32 -2.14 2.74 2.77
N VAL A 33 -0.99 2.58 3.44
CA VAL A 33 0.22 3.37 3.17
C VAL A 33 0.75 3.11 1.76
N LEU A 34 0.73 1.85 1.31
CA LEU A 34 1.07 1.52 -0.06
C LEU A 34 0.14 2.24 -1.06
N SER A 35 -1.17 2.09 -0.88
CA SER A 35 -2.18 2.67 -1.77
C SER A 35 -2.14 4.20 -1.82
N TYR A 36 -1.72 4.85 -0.74
CA TYR A 36 -1.54 6.30 -0.69
C TYR A 36 -0.48 6.74 -1.70
N ASN A 37 0.58 5.95 -1.85
CA ASN A 37 1.66 6.23 -2.79
C ASN A 37 1.38 5.74 -4.22
N VAL A 38 0.81 4.55 -4.41
CA VAL A 38 0.66 3.93 -5.75
C VAL A 38 -0.77 3.98 -6.31
N GLY A 39 -1.72 4.51 -5.56
CA GLY A 39 -3.14 4.50 -5.89
C GLY A 39 -3.86 3.21 -5.48
N THR A 40 -5.17 3.30 -5.24
CA THR A 40 -6.00 2.16 -4.81
C THR A 40 -6.21 1.13 -5.92
N SER A 41 -6.37 1.59 -7.16
CA SER A 41 -6.55 0.73 -8.35
C SER A 41 -5.32 -0.15 -8.63
N ALA A 42 -4.13 0.26 -8.19
CA ALA A 42 -2.92 -0.56 -8.30
C ALA A 42 -2.98 -1.83 -7.44
N LEU A 43 -3.79 -1.82 -6.38
CA LEU A 43 -4.00 -2.95 -5.47
C LEU A 43 -5.31 -3.67 -5.77
N LEU A 44 -6.43 -2.93 -5.77
CA LEU A 44 -7.79 -3.46 -5.91
C LEU A 44 -8.13 -3.87 -7.35
N GLY A 45 -7.40 -3.36 -8.34
CA GLY A 45 -7.78 -3.46 -9.75
C GLY A 45 -8.75 -2.34 -10.16
N TYR A 46 -9.00 -2.24 -11.47
CA TYR A 46 -9.99 -1.34 -12.06
C TYR A 46 -10.31 -1.77 -13.50
N GLY A 47 -11.59 -1.80 -13.86
CA GLY A 47 -12.03 -2.25 -15.18
C GLY A 47 -11.55 -3.68 -15.47
N LYS A 48 -10.78 -3.84 -16.56
CA LYS A 48 -10.18 -5.13 -16.94
C LYS A 48 -8.94 -5.53 -16.13
N ARG A 49 -8.38 -4.61 -15.31
CA ARG A 49 -7.20 -4.90 -14.49
C ARG A 49 -7.65 -5.67 -13.25
N PRO A 50 -7.20 -6.91 -13.05
CA PRO A 50 -7.59 -7.69 -11.89
C PRO A 50 -6.96 -7.14 -10.60
N LYS A 51 -7.46 -7.63 -9.48
CA LYS A 51 -6.86 -7.44 -8.17
C LYS A 51 -5.40 -7.91 -8.17
N SER A 52 -4.54 -7.16 -7.50
CA SER A 52 -3.11 -7.44 -7.43
C SER A 52 -2.81 -8.81 -6.83
N ARG A 53 -1.67 -9.39 -7.24
CA ARG A 53 -1.17 -10.66 -6.67
C ARG A 53 -0.96 -10.55 -5.15
N LEU A 54 -0.50 -9.39 -4.67
CA LEU A 54 -0.34 -9.09 -3.25
C LEU A 54 -1.62 -9.34 -2.46
N LEU A 55 -2.73 -8.74 -2.88
CA LEU A 55 -4.01 -8.91 -2.19
C LEU A 55 -4.55 -10.34 -2.33
N ARG A 56 -4.39 -10.96 -3.50
CA ARG A 56 -4.82 -12.35 -3.70
C ARG A 56 -4.08 -13.33 -2.78
N LYS A 57 -2.78 -13.11 -2.52
CA LYS A 57 -2.02 -13.89 -1.54
C LYS A 57 -2.58 -13.71 -0.13
N LEU A 58 -2.76 -12.46 0.30
CA LEU A 58 -3.33 -12.16 1.62
C LEU A 58 -4.72 -12.78 1.82
N GLU A 59 -5.57 -12.72 0.79
CA GLU A 59 -6.91 -13.31 0.79
C GLU A 59 -6.90 -14.84 0.87
N ALA A 60 -5.88 -15.48 0.27
CA ALA A 60 -5.66 -16.93 0.35
C ALA A 60 -4.96 -17.34 1.66
N GLY A 61 -4.65 -16.41 2.56
CA GLY A 61 -3.88 -16.67 3.77
C GLY A 61 -2.37 -16.83 3.56
N ASP A 62 -1.88 -16.63 2.32
CA ASP A 62 -0.44 -16.65 2.02
C ASP A 62 0.22 -15.38 2.57
N ARG A 63 1.18 -15.60 3.47
CA ARG A 63 1.92 -14.56 4.18
C ARG A 63 3.28 -14.25 3.53
N ASP A 64 3.75 -15.05 2.59
CA ASP A 64 4.95 -14.74 1.82
C ASP A 64 4.65 -13.68 0.75
N ILE A 65 4.56 -12.43 1.17
CA ILE A 65 4.16 -11.30 0.31
C ILE A 65 5.29 -10.29 0.07
N TYR A 66 6.48 -10.53 0.62
CA TYR A 66 7.59 -9.57 0.58
C TYR A 66 7.95 -9.17 -0.86
N ARG A 67 8.11 -10.15 -1.74
CA ARG A 67 8.47 -9.92 -3.15
C ARG A 67 7.41 -9.12 -3.89
N GLU A 68 6.14 -9.44 -3.68
CA GLU A 68 5.03 -8.68 -4.25
C GLU A 68 5.01 -7.24 -3.72
N TYR A 69 5.22 -7.04 -2.43
CA TYR A 69 5.19 -5.72 -1.79
C TYR A 69 6.31 -4.79 -2.28
N ILE A 70 7.57 -5.26 -2.29
CA ILE A 70 8.71 -4.42 -2.70
C ILE A 70 8.73 -4.11 -4.21
N SER A 71 7.99 -4.86 -5.02
CA SER A 71 7.91 -4.65 -6.47
C SER A 71 7.23 -3.33 -6.86
N TYR A 72 6.46 -2.73 -5.94
CA TYR A 72 5.83 -1.42 -6.06
C TYR A 72 6.82 -0.27 -5.93
N CYS A 73 7.81 -0.26 -6.81
CA CYS A 73 8.89 0.73 -6.86
C CYS A 73 9.20 1.23 -8.28
N HIS A 74 8.30 1.03 -9.24
CA HIS A 74 8.49 1.46 -10.62
C HIS A 74 7.75 2.77 -10.91
N TYR A 75 8.44 3.71 -11.56
CA TYR A 75 7.85 4.91 -12.13
C TYR A 75 8.15 4.94 -13.62
N ARG A 76 7.10 5.07 -14.46
CA ARG A 76 7.22 5.02 -15.93
C ARG A 76 8.05 3.83 -16.44
N GLY A 77 7.80 2.65 -15.86
CA GLY A 77 8.47 1.40 -16.23
C GLY A 77 9.90 1.23 -15.68
N ARG A 78 10.46 2.21 -14.98
CA ARG A 78 11.82 2.14 -14.42
C ARG A 78 11.79 2.00 -12.91
N LYS A 79 12.66 1.13 -12.39
CA LYS A 79 12.84 0.94 -10.95
C LYS A 79 13.42 2.20 -10.30
N VAL A 80 12.81 2.66 -9.21
CA VAL A 80 13.23 3.81 -8.42
C VAL A 80 13.76 3.33 -7.07
N LYS A 81 15.08 3.43 -6.87
CA LYS A 81 15.79 2.91 -5.67
C LYS A 81 15.26 3.52 -4.37
N SER A 82 14.88 4.79 -4.34
CA SER A 82 14.31 5.43 -3.15
C SER A 82 12.94 4.88 -2.78
N ILE A 83 12.09 4.53 -3.77
CA ILE A 83 10.78 3.92 -3.51
C ILE A 83 10.97 2.48 -3.02
N GLU A 84 11.91 1.72 -3.58
CA GLU A 84 12.24 0.39 -3.07
C GLU A 84 12.67 0.45 -1.59
N ARG A 85 13.55 1.39 -1.22
CA ARG A 85 13.95 1.59 0.19
C ARG A 85 12.74 1.90 1.07
N ARG A 86 11.83 2.77 0.60
CA ARG A 86 10.57 3.06 1.29
C ARG A 86 9.72 1.80 1.49
N ARG A 87 9.54 0.97 0.45
CA ARG A 87 8.78 -0.29 0.55
C ARG A 87 9.37 -1.25 1.58
N LYS A 88 10.71 -1.37 1.63
CA LYS A 88 11.39 -2.21 2.63
C LYS A 88 11.14 -1.72 4.06
N MET A 89 11.22 -0.39 4.28
CA MET A 89 10.94 0.19 5.59
C MET A 89 9.48 0.04 6.01
N GLU A 90 8.54 0.26 5.09
CA GLU A 90 7.12 0.04 5.37
C GLU A 90 6.84 -1.42 5.75
N PHE A 91 7.45 -2.37 5.04
CA PHE A 91 7.31 -3.80 5.34
C PHE A 91 7.86 -4.14 6.72
N LEU A 92 9.08 -3.71 7.03
CA LEU A 92 9.71 -3.91 8.33
C LEU A 92 8.87 -3.33 9.48
N LEU A 93 8.32 -2.12 9.31
CA LEU A 93 7.62 -1.41 10.39
C LEU A 93 6.15 -1.81 10.55
N LEU A 94 5.48 -2.22 9.47
CA LEU A 94 4.02 -2.41 9.44
C LEU A 94 3.59 -3.85 9.17
N TYR A 95 4.50 -4.75 8.80
CA TYR A 95 4.19 -6.15 8.52
C TYR A 95 4.94 -7.15 9.41
N GLU A 96 6.24 -6.92 9.64
CA GLU A 96 7.08 -7.80 10.47
C GLU A 96 6.95 -7.52 11.97
N LYS A 97 6.22 -6.47 12.34
CA LYS A 97 6.01 -6.02 13.71
C LYS A 97 4.93 -6.81 14.44
#